data_AF-A0A2D6ZQ25-F1
#
_entry.id   AF-A0A2D6ZQ25-F1
#
_cell.length_a   1.000
_cell.length_b   1.000
_cell.length_c   1.000
_cell.angle_alpha   90.00
_cell.angle_beta   90.00
_cell.angle_gamma   90.00
#
_symmetry.space_group_name_H-M   'P 1'
#
loop_
_entity.id
_entity.type
_entity.pdbx_description
1 polymer ?
#
loop_
_entity_poly.entity_id
_entity_poly.type
_entity_poly.pdbx_seq_one_letter_code
_entity_poly.pdbx_strand_id
1 'polypeptide(L)' 'MEIFKFKKIRKFLYKSTEVLGLFIAISLLVGLIFGPETPVFGNVLKNFSEVMNLFGENGLLALVSLIIIFAILKK' A
#
# COMPACT_ATOMS: atom_id res chain seq x y z
N MET A 1 21.88 20.63 -16.39
CA MET A 1 20.63 21.24 -15.89
C MET A 1 19.48 20.22 -15.78
N GLU A 2 19.32 19.29 -16.71
CA GLU A 2 18.23 18.28 -16.69
C GLU A 2 18.29 17.28 -15.52
N ILE A 3 19.49 16.81 -15.16
CA ILE A 3 19.72 15.88 -14.05
C ILE A 3 19.21 16.44 -12.71
N PHE A 4 19.28 17.77 -12.53
CA PHE A 4 18.78 18.45 -11.33
C PHE A 4 17.26 18.46 -11.26
N LYS A 5 16.58 18.62 -12.40
CA LYS A 5 15.10 18.54 -12.49
C LYS A 5 14.61 17.12 -12.21
N PHE A 6 15.28 16.10 -12.77
CA PHE A 6 14.96 14.70 -12.51
C PHE A 6 15.09 14.34 -11.02
N LYS A 7 16.18 14.76 -10.36
CA LYS A 7 16.35 14.55 -8.91
C LYS A 7 15.23 15.21 -8.09
N LYS A 8 14.77 16.39 -8.48
CA LYS A 8 13.69 17.11 -7.80
C LYS A 8 12.34 16.40 -7.97
N ILE A 9 12.01 15.96 -9.19
CA ILE A 9 10.78 15.20 -9.47
C ILE A 9 10.80 13.88 -8.71
N ARG A 10 11.91 13.13 -8.76
CA ARG A 10 12.08 11.89 -8.00
C ARG A 10 11.84 12.12 -6.52
N LYS A 11 12.45 13.14 -5.92
CA LYS A 11 12.28 13.49 -4.51
C LYS A 11 10.82 13.86 -4.17
N PHE A 12 10.14 14.58 -5.05
CA PHE A 12 8.73 14.90 -4.88
C PHE A 12 7.87 13.63 -4.90
N LEU A 13 8.05 12.76 -5.90
CA LEU A 13 7.31 11.50 -6.00
C LEU A 13 7.51 10.62 -4.77
N TYR A 14 8.74 10.47 -4.27
CA TYR A 14 8.98 9.72 -3.03
C TYR A 14 8.20 10.27 -1.84
N LYS A 15 8.29 11.59 -1.60
CA LYS A 15 7.57 12.23 -0.50
C LYS A 15 6.05 12.10 -0.64
N SER A 16 5.53 12.24 -1.87
CA SER A 16 4.12 12.04 -2.15
C SER A 16 3.71 10.60 -1.85
N THR A 17 4.52 9.61 -2.25
CA THR A 17 4.26 8.20 -1.94
C THR A 17 4.28 7.92 -0.44
N GLU A 18 5.17 8.55 0.34
CA GLU A 18 5.18 8.42 1.81
C GLU A 18 3.84 8.89 2.41
N VAL A 19 3.36 10.06 2.00
CA VAL A 19 2.08 10.61 2.47
C VAL A 19 0.89 9.75 2.02
N LEU A 20 0.89 9.32 0.76
CA LEU A 20 -0.16 8.44 0.22
C LEU A 20 -0.16 7.07 0.89
N GLY A 21 1.01 6.53 1.24
CA GLY A 21 1.13 5.27 1.98
C GLY A 21 0.47 5.36 3.35
N LEU A 22 0.69 6.45 4.09
CA LEU A 22 0.01 6.70 5.36
C LEU A 22 -1.50 6.86 5.18
N PHE A 23 -1.93 7.59 4.14
CA PHE A 23 -3.35 7.74 3.84
C PHE A 23 -4.04 6.41 3.53
N ILE A 24 -3.40 5.53 2.74
CA ILE A 24 -3.90 4.18 2.47
C ILE A 24 -4.00 3.38 3.77
N ALA A 25 -2.97 3.42 4.62
CA ALA A 25 -2.98 2.70 5.89
C ALA A 25 -4.15 3.12 6.79
N ILE A 26 -4.36 4.43 6.96
CA ILE A 26 -5.51 4.96 7.71
C ILE A 26 -6.83 4.54 7.05
N SER A 27 -6.92 4.61 5.72
CA SER A 27 -8.13 4.26 4.97
C SER A 27 -8.51 2.80 5.16
N LEU A 28 -7.53 1.90 5.14
CA LEU A 28 -7.76 0.48 5.41
C LEU A 28 -8.23 0.26 6.84
N LEU A 29 -7.62 0.91 7.84
CA LEU A 29 -8.04 0.80 9.24
C LEU A 29 -9.48 1.28 9.44
N VAL A 30 -9.83 2.45 8.89
CA VAL A 30 -11.19 3.01 8.97
C VAL A 30 -12.18 2.10 8.23
N GLY A 31 -11.85 1.69 7.00
CA GLY A 31 -12.70 0.77 6.23
C GLY A 31 -12.92 -0.57 6.91
N LEU A 32 -11.92 -1.11 7.64
CA LEU A 32 -12.04 -2.34 8.40
C LEU A 32 -12.95 -2.19 9.63
N ILE A 33 -12.85 -1.07 10.35
CA ILE A 33 -13.64 -0.81 11.55
C ILE A 33 -15.10 -0.51 11.21
N PHE A 34 -15.33 0.35 10.21
CA PHE A 34 -16.66 0.86 9.89
C PHE A 34 -17.33 0.13 8.71
N GLY A 35 -16.58 -0.70 7.99
CA GLY A 35 -17.07 -1.50 6.87
C GLY A 35 -16.93 -0.85 5.50
N PRO A 36 -17.21 -1.62 4.43
CA PRO A 36 -16.97 -1.23 3.04
C PRO A 36 -17.91 -0.12 2.52
N GLU A 37 -19.01 0.17 3.21
CA GLU A 37 -19.94 1.25 2.85
C GLU A 37 -19.45 2.64 3.31
N THR A 38 -18.32 2.71 4.03
CA THR A 38 -17.75 3.97 4.50
C THR A 38 -17.30 4.83 3.31
N PRO A 39 -17.77 6.10 3.18
CA PRO A 39 -17.38 6.96 2.06
C PRO A 39 -15.86 7.11 1.96
N VAL A 40 -15.34 7.01 0.73
CA VAL A 40 -13.90 7.03 0.38
C VAL A 40 -13.12 5.83 0.95
N PHE A 41 -13.13 5.61 2.26
CA PHE A 41 -12.32 4.60 2.95
C PHE A 41 -12.74 3.15 2.62
N GLY A 42 -14.05 2.90 2.53
CA GLY A 42 -14.59 1.60 2.14
C GLY A 42 -14.24 1.22 0.71
N ASN A 43 -14.20 2.18 -0.21
CA ASN A 43 -13.73 1.97 -1.58
C ASN A 43 -12.23 1.63 -1.64
N VAL A 44 -11.40 2.26 -0.80
CA VAL A 44 -9.97 1.91 -0.69
C VAL A 44 -9.81 0.48 -0.18
N LEU A 45 -10.57 0.07 0.83
CA LEU A 45 -10.59 -1.30 1.32
C LEU A 45 -11.02 -2.28 0.23
N LYS A 46 -12.10 -2.00 -0.50
CA LYS A 46 -12.57 -2.84 -1.60
C LYS A 46 -11.51 -3.01 -2.69
N ASN A 47 -10.91 -1.92 -3.16
CA ASN A 47 -9.85 -1.98 -4.17
C ASN A 47 -8.65 -2.80 -3.68
N PHE A 48 -8.28 -2.66 -2.40
CA PHE A 48 -7.21 -3.46 -1.81
C PHE A 48 -7.57 -4.94 -1.76
N SER A 49 -8.78 -5.29 -1.32
CA SER A 49 -9.27 -6.67 -1.29
C SER A 49 -9.33 -7.29 -2.69
N GLU A 50 -9.75 -6.54 -3.71
CA GLU A 50 -9.74 -7.00 -5.10
C GLU A 50 -8.32 -7.32 -5.58
N VAL A 51 -7.34 -6.46 -5.30
CA VAL A 51 -5.93 -6.72 -5.61
C VAL A 51 -5.44 -7.96 -4.86
N MET A 52 -5.80 -8.13 -3.58
CA MET A 52 -5.42 -9.32 -2.81
C MET A 52 -6.01 -10.60 -3.40
N ASN A 53 -7.25 -10.56 -3.88
CA ASN A 53 -7.91 -11.69 -4.52
C ASN A 53 -7.22 -12.11 -5.84
N LEU A 54 -6.53 -11.21 -6.53
CA LEU A 54 -5.73 -11.56 -7.73
C LEU A 54 -4.58 -12.51 -7.41
N PHE A 55 -4.08 -12.52 -6.18
CA PHE A 55 -3.05 -13.46 -5.75
C PHE A 55 -3.63 -14.86 -5.39
N GLY A 56 -4.95 -15.05 -5.51
CA GLY A 56 -5.65 -16.30 -5.20
C GLY A 56 -5.86 -16.54 -3.70
N GLU A 57 -6.50 -17.65 -3.36
CA GLU A 57 -6.84 -18.03 -1.97
C GLU A 57 -5.62 -18.06 -1.04
N ASN A 58 -4.47 -18.48 -1.58
CA ASN A 58 -3.19 -18.56 -0.86
C ASN A 58 -2.27 -17.35 -1.09
N GLY A 59 -2.74 -16.34 -1.83
CA GLY A 59 -1.94 -15.19 -2.25
C GLY A 59 -1.43 -14.33 -1.10
N LEU A 60 -2.29 -14.11 -0.11
CA LEU A 60 -1.91 -13.42 1.12
C LEU A 60 -0.86 -14.22 1.91
N LEU A 61 -1.02 -15.54 2.00
CA LEU A 61 -0.06 -16.44 2.64
C LEU A 61 1.32 -16.37 1.98
N ALA A 62 1.38 -16.36 0.64
CA ALA A 62 2.61 -16.21 -0.10
C ALA A 62 3.28 -14.83 0.14
N LEU A 63 2.49 -13.75 0.10
CA LEU A 63 2.99 -12.39 0.39
C LEU A 63 3.53 -12.26 1.82
N VAL A 64 2.80 -12.75 2.82
CA VAL A 64 3.23 -12.74 4.22
C VAL A 64 4.51 -13.57 4.39
N SER A 65 4.60 -14.71 3.72
CA SER A 65 5.81 -15.55 3.76
C SER A 65 7.03 -14.82 3.19
N LEU A 66 6.87 -14.12 2.06
CA LEU A 66 7.94 -13.28 1.49
C LEU A 66 8.33 -12.12 2.43
N ILE A 67 7.36 -11.47 3.08
CA ILE A 67 7.63 -10.41 4.05
C ILE A 67 8.45 -10.95 5.24
N ILE A 68 8.08 -12.12 5.78
CA ILE A 68 8.81 -12.76 6.88
C ILE A 68 10.24 -13.11 6.45
N ILE A 69 10.40 -13.71 5.27
CA ILE A 69 11.73 -14.03 4.71
C ILE A 69 12.57 -12.76 4.57
N PHE A 70 12.03 -11.70 3.96
CA PHE A 70 12.76 -10.44 3.82
C PHE A 70 13.06 -9.77 5.17
N ALA A 71 12.17 -9.84 6.14
CA ALA A 71 12.40 -9.29 7.48
C ALA A 71 13.56 -10.02 8.21
N ILE A 72 13.65 -11.35 8.05
CA ILE A 72 14.77 -12.15 8.58
C ILE A 72 16.08 -11.85 7.85
N LEU A 73 16.01 -11.71 6.51
CA LEU A 73 17.18 -11.44 5.67
C LEU A 73 17.73 -10.00 5.83
N LYS A 74 16.88 -9.04 6.18
CA LYS A 74 17.25 -7.63 6.39
C LYS A 74 17.94 -7.37 7.74
N LYS A 75 18.61 -8.40 8.29
CA LYS A 75 19.47 -8.28 9.46
C LYS A 75 20.51 -7.17 9.27
#